data_AF-A0A8T4Y8F0-F1
#
_entry.id   AF-A0A8T4Y8F0-F1
#
_cell.length_a   1.000
_cell.length_b   1.000
_cell.length_c   1.000
_cell.angle_alpha   90.00
_cell.angle_beta   90.00
_cell.angle_gamma   90.00
#
_symmetry.space_group_name_H-M   'P 1'
#
loop_
_entity.id
_entity.type
_entity.pdbx_description
1 polymer ?
#
loop_
_entity_poly.entity_id
_entity_poly.type
_entity_poly.pdbx_seq_one_letter_code
_entity_poly.pdbx_strand_id
1 'polypeptide(L)'
;MSSTDVPDGATQRHSRMMELLTFINLAEPQGATITQIQAYMLTVFGLKFRTTSEMVKELAISGVIKADGHGFYHITEKQRAAIKRIADQEEREKPLTPLLKRIDNIKETKAREKALKLYQELLETLSDQSSQG
;
A
#
# COMPACT_ATOMS: atom_id res chain seq x y z
N MET A 1 -22.36 1.42 24.59
CA MET A 1 -21.69 2.49 23.82
C MET A 1 -20.24 2.06 23.62
N SER A 2 -19.87 1.96 22.34
CA SER A 2 -18.58 1.70 21.67
C SER A 2 -17.39 1.09 22.42
N SER A 3 -16.96 -0.06 21.90
CA SER A 3 -15.59 -0.63 21.97
C SER A 3 -14.55 0.47 21.72
N THR A 4 -13.64 0.69 22.66
CA THR A 4 -12.39 1.39 22.40
C THR A 4 -11.48 0.41 21.67
N ASP A 5 -11.50 0.42 20.34
CA ASP A 5 -10.60 -0.40 19.53
C ASP A 5 -9.17 0.10 19.75
N VAL A 6 -8.43 -0.59 20.61
CA VAL A 6 -6.98 -0.45 20.71
C VAL A 6 -6.42 -0.85 19.33
N PRO A 7 -5.72 0.02 18.60
CA PRO A 7 -5.24 -0.33 17.27
C PRO A 7 -4.24 -1.47 17.42
N ASP A 8 -4.51 -2.59 16.74
CA ASP A 8 -3.64 -3.76 16.75
C ASP A 8 -2.20 -3.36 16.39
N GLY A 9 -1.24 -3.87 17.15
CA GLY A 9 0.17 -3.58 16.96
C GLY A 9 0.66 -3.96 15.56
N ALA A 10 0.05 -4.99 14.94
CA ALA A 10 0.35 -5.37 13.56
C ALA A 10 -0.11 -4.29 12.56
N THR A 11 -1.32 -3.76 12.71
CA THR A 11 -1.84 -2.67 11.87
C THR A 11 -0.95 -1.42 11.99
N GLN A 12 -0.59 -1.02 13.21
CA GLN A 12 0.30 0.13 13.42
C GLN A 12 1.67 -0.09 12.78
N ARG A 13 2.22 -1.30 12.90
CA ARG A 13 3.51 -1.65 12.29
C ARG A 13 3.43 -1.56 10.77
N HIS A 14 2.35 -2.09 10.18
CA HIS A 14 2.12 -2.02 8.74
C HIS A 14 2.05 -0.57 8.25
N SER A 15 1.24 0.28 8.90
CA SER A 15 1.14 1.70 8.55
C SER A 15 2.49 2.42 8.61
N ARG A 16 3.31 2.14 9.63
CA ARG A 16 4.66 2.71 9.75
C ARG A 16 5.59 2.22 8.63
N MET A 17 5.51 0.94 8.25
CA MET A 17 6.30 0.42 7.13
C MET A 17 5.90 1.10 5.81
N MET A 18 4.60 1.31 5.59
CA MET A 18 4.11 2.01 4.40
C MET A 18 4.62 3.46 4.38
N GLU A 19 4.57 4.18 5.50
CA GLU A 19 5.09 5.56 5.51
C GLU A 19 6.60 5.67 5.35
N LEU A 20 7.36 4.68 5.85
CA LEU A 20 8.78 4.60 5.57
C LEU A 20 9.03 4.45 4.07
N LEU A 21 8.27 3.58 3.39
CA LEU A 21 8.37 3.40 1.94
C LEU A 21 7.96 4.66 1.17
N THR A 22 6.88 5.33 1.57
CA THR A 22 6.47 6.61 1.01
C THR A 22 7.59 7.64 1.10
N PHE A 23 8.23 7.76 2.26
CA PHE A 23 9.36 8.67 2.46
C PHE A 23 10.54 8.35 1.53
N ILE A 24 10.93 7.08 1.42
CA ILE A 24 12.00 6.68 0.49
C ILE A 24 11.61 7.01 -0.96
N ASN A 25 10.36 6.73 -1.36
CA ASN A 25 9.86 7.03 -2.70
C ASN A 25 9.96 8.53 -3.04
N LEU A 26 9.65 9.40 -2.07
CA LEU A 26 9.72 10.86 -2.25
C LEU A 26 11.16 11.38 -2.39
N ALA A 27 12.15 10.62 -1.93
CA ALA A 27 13.56 10.96 -2.06
C ALA A 27 14.18 10.45 -3.37
N GLU A 28 13.42 9.75 -4.21
CA GLU A 28 13.89 9.29 -5.51
C GLU A 28 14.06 10.46 -6.49
N PRO A 29 15.07 10.43 -7.39
CA PRO A 29 15.98 9.32 -7.67
C PRO A 29 17.20 9.23 -6.75
N GLN A 30 17.43 10.18 -5.86
CA GLN A 30 18.63 10.23 -5.01
C GLN A 30 18.62 9.15 -3.92
N GLY A 31 17.44 8.68 -3.51
CA GLY A 31 17.27 7.74 -2.42
C GLY A 31 17.44 8.39 -1.05
N ALA A 32 17.31 7.58 0.00
CA ALA A 32 17.39 8.05 1.38
C ALA A 32 18.44 7.28 2.19
N THR A 33 19.28 8.00 2.92
CA THR A 33 20.21 7.39 3.87
C THR A 33 19.48 6.85 5.09
N ILE A 34 20.08 5.87 5.78
CA ILE A 34 19.53 5.34 7.05
C ILE A 34 19.27 6.44 8.08
N THR A 35 20.15 7.45 8.16
CA THR A 35 20.02 8.57 9.09
C THR A 35 18.82 9.45 8.75
N GLN A 36 18.58 9.75 7.47
CA GLN A 36 17.40 10.50 7.04
C GLN A 36 16.11 9.74 7.37
N ILE A 37 16.09 8.43 7.10
CA ILE A 37 14.95 7.56 7.43
C ILE A 37 14.69 7.53 8.94
N GLN A 38 15.74 7.34 9.75
CA GLN A 38 15.65 7.35 11.21
C GLN A 38 15.15 8.69 11.77
N ALA A 39 15.66 9.81 11.24
CA ALA A 39 15.22 11.13 11.64
C ALA A 39 13.73 11.33 11.33
N TYR A 40 13.30 11.00 10.11
CA TYR A 40 11.89 11.07 9.72
C TYR A 40 11.00 10.24 10.65
N MET A 41 11.33 8.96 10.85
CA MET A 41 10.52 8.04 11.65
C MET A 41 10.48 8.41 13.14
N LEU A 42 11.55 9.02 13.67
CA LEU A 42 11.53 9.61 15.01
C LEU A 42 10.59 10.81 15.06
N THR A 43 10.66 11.72 14.10
CA THR A 43 9.85 12.95 14.09
C THR A 43 8.37 12.69 13.91
N VAL A 44 7.98 11.73 13.05
CA VAL A 44 6.57 11.44 12.74
C VAL A 44 5.94 10.50 13.75
N PHE A 45 6.68 9.49 14.21
CA PHE A 45 6.12 8.39 15.01
C PHE A 45 6.76 8.21 16.40
N GLY A 46 7.78 8.99 16.74
CA GLY A 46 8.53 8.82 17.99
C GLY A 46 9.32 7.51 18.05
N LEU A 47 9.64 6.89 16.91
CA LEU A 47 10.32 5.59 16.89
C LEU A 47 11.80 5.71 17.23
N LYS A 48 12.28 4.79 18.06
CA LYS A 48 13.70 4.63 18.35
C LYS A 48 14.45 4.25 17.07
N PHE A 49 15.66 4.76 16.92
CA PHE A 49 16.52 4.47 15.76
C PHE A 49 16.71 2.98 15.50
N ARG A 50 16.86 2.16 16.56
CA ARG A 50 16.98 0.70 16.45
C ARG A 50 15.76 0.08 15.78
N THR A 51 14.55 0.48 16.16
CA THR A 51 13.30 -0.03 15.59
C THR A 51 13.22 0.31 14.11
N THR A 52 13.57 1.55 13.73
CA THR A 52 13.62 1.95 12.33
C THR A 52 14.67 1.16 11.54
N SER A 53 15.87 0.93 12.10
CA SER A 53 16.89 0.10 11.46
C SER A 53 16.45 -1.33 11.23
N GLU A 54 15.75 -1.94 12.20
CA GLU A 54 15.19 -3.28 12.05
C GLU A 54 14.15 -3.31 10.92
N MET A 55 13.26 -2.31 10.84
CA MET A 55 12.30 -2.19 9.73
C MET A 55 12.98 -2.03 8.36
N VAL A 56 14.00 -1.17 8.24
CA VAL A 56 14.77 -1.00 7.00
C VAL A 56 15.43 -2.32 6.60
N LYS A 57 15.99 -3.06 7.56
CA LYS A 57 16.61 -4.36 7.31
C LYS A 57 15.59 -5.39 6.82
N GLU A 58 14.41 -5.45 7.41
CA GLU A 58 13.32 -6.34 6.97
C GLU A 58 12.85 -6.03 5.54
N LEU A 59 12.70 -4.75 5.21
CA LEU A 59 12.33 -4.30 3.86
C LEU A 59 13.44 -4.60 2.84
N ALA A 60 14.71 -4.50 3.23
CA ALA A 60 15.83 -4.85 2.39
C ALA A 60 15.91 -6.37 2.14
N ILE A 61 15.73 -7.18 3.19
CA ILE A 61 15.73 -8.65 3.09
C ILE A 61 14.57 -9.14 2.22
N SER A 62 13.40 -8.52 2.32
CA SER A 62 12.24 -8.84 1.48
C SER A 62 12.36 -8.33 0.04
N GLY A 63 13.41 -7.56 -0.28
CA GLY A 63 13.65 -7.03 -1.63
C GLY A 63 12.74 -5.87 -2.02
N VAL A 64 12.07 -5.24 -1.05
CA VAL A 64 11.23 -4.05 -1.27
C VAL A 64 12.11 -2.83 -1.51
N ILE A 65 13.23 -2.74 -0.79
CA ILE A 65 14.24 -1.69 -0.95
C ILE A 65 15.64 -2.27 -1.16
N LYS A 66 16.55 -1.48 -1.73
CA LYS A 66 17.95 -1.86 -1.95
C LYS A 66 18.88 -0.67 -1.69
N ALA A 67 20.06 -0.95 -1.13
CA ALA A 67 21.12 0.04 -1.02
C ALA A 67 21.93 0.15 -2.32
N ASP A 68 22.29 1.36 -2.73
CA ASP A 68 23.03 1.67 -3.96
C ASP A 68 24.56 1.46 -3.87
N GLY A 69 25.07 1.11 -2.69
CA GLY A 69 26.51 0.98 -2.42
C GLY A 69 27.17 2.23 -1.83
N HIS A 70 26.51 3.39 -1.91
CA HIS A 70 26.91 4.64 -1.25
C HIS A 70 26.14 4.90 0.05
N GLY A 71 25.24 3.98 0.42
CA GLY A 71 24.46 4.05 1.66
C GLY A 71 23.08 4.70 1.49
N PHE A 72 22.65 4.92 0.25
CA PHE A 72 21.29 5.37 -0.07
C PHE A 72 20.41 4.16 -0.34
N TYR A 73 19.23 4.15 0.28
CA TYR A 73 18.20 3.16 0.06
C TYR A 73 17.21 3.66 -0.98
N HIS A 74 16.85 2.78 -1.90
CA HIS A 74 15.91 3.01 -2.99
C HIS A 74 14.83 1.95 -3.01
N ILE A 75 13.66 2.28 -3.53
CA ILE A 75 12.62 1.28 -3.82
C ILE A 75 13.06 0.44 -5.02
N THR A 76 12.93 -0.88 -4.95
CA THR A 76 13.29 -1.74 -6.08
C THR A 76 12.35 -1.51 -7.27
N GLU A 77 12.85 -1.71 -8.48
CA GLU A 77 12.06 -1.55 -9.70
C GLU A 77 10.84 -2.49 -9.72
N LYS A 78 11.02 -3.74 -9.25
CA LYS A 78 9.93 -4.71 -9.08
C LYS A 78 8.82 -4.14 -8.20
N GLN A 79 9.19 -3.50 -7.08
CA GLN A 79 8.22 -2.92 -6.18
C GLN A 79 7.57 -1.66 -6.75
N ARG A 80 8.32 -0.79 -7.45
CA ARG A 80 7.73 0.35 -8.16
C ARG A 80 6.70 -0.08 -9.20
N ALA A 81 7.02 -1.11 -9.98
CA ALA A 81 6.09 -1.69 -10.94
C ALA A 81 4.84 -2.25 -10.25
N ALA A 82 4.99 -2.93 -9.11
CA ALA A 82 3.86 -3.43 -8.33
C ALA A 82 2.98 -2.29 -7.78
N ILE A 83 3.58 -1.24 -7.22
CA ILE A 83 2.86 -0.06 -6.71
C ILE A 83 2.11 0.63 -7.85
N LYS A 84 2.75 0.81 -9.01
CA LYS A 84 2.10 1.41 -10.19
C LYS A 84 0.90 0.58 -10.65
N ARG A 85 1.03 -0.75 -10.72
CA ARG A 85 -0.10 -1.62 -11.09
C ARG A 85 -1.27 -1.50 -10.13
N ILE A 86 -1.01 -1.42 -8.82
CA ILE A 86 -2.06 -1.25 -7.81
C ILE A 86 -2.74 0.11 -7.99
N ALA A 87 -1.98 1.19 -8.17
CA ALA A 87 -2.53 2.53 -8.39
C ALA A 87 -3.37 2.60 -9.68
N ASP A 88 -2.87 2.02 -10.77
CA ASP A 88 -3.58 1.95 -12.06
C ASP A 88 -4.89 1.16 -11.92
N GLN A 89 -4.89 0.08 -11.11
CA GLN A 89 -6.08 -0.70 -10.81
C GLN A 89 -7.08 0.12 -9.98
N GLU A 90 -6.64 0.76 -8.90
CA GLU A 90 -7.49 1.62 -8.07
C GLU A 90 -8.13 2.75 -8.89
N GLU A 91 -7.40 3.38 -9.80
CA GLU A 91 -7.92 4.44 -10.67
C GLU A 91 -9.01 3.93 -11.62
N ARG A 92 -8.87 2.70 -12.15
CA ARG A 92 -9.89 2.05 -13.00
C ARG A 92 -11.12 1.62 -12.22
N GLU A 93 -10.95 1.24 -10.96
CA GLU A 93 -12.04 0.78 -10.10
C GLU A 93 -12.78 1.94 -9.40
N LYS A 94 -12.15 3.11 -9.26
CA LYS A 94 -12.72 4.31 -8.62
C LYS A 94 -14.05 4.78 -9.23
N PRO A 95 -14.27 4.75 -10.56
CA PRO A 95 -15.57 5.04 -11.17
C PRO A 95 -16.67 4.03 -10.82
N LEU A 96 -16.29 2.81 -10.39
CA LEU A 96 -17.21 1.73 -10.03
C LEU A 96 -17.62 1.78 -8.54
N THR A 97 -16.88 2.51 -7.71
CA THR A 97 -17.18 2.66 -6.27
C THR A 97 -18.62 3.15 -6.00
N PRO A 98 -19.20 4.10 -6.76
CA PRO A 98 -20.61 4.47 -6.61
C PRO A 98 -21.59 3.34 -6.94
N LEU A 99 -21.24 2.43 -7.86
CA LEU A 99 -22.07 1.27 -8.20
C LEU A 99 -22.09 0.27 -7.06
N LEU A 100 -20.94 -0.03 -6.45
CA LEU A 100 -20.87 -0.89 -5.26
C LEU A 100 -21.76 -0.36 -4.13
N LYS A 101 -21.70 0.96 -3.83
CA LYS A 101 -22.58 1.60 -2.84
C LYS A 101 -24.07 1.45 -3.18
N ARG A 102 -24.44 1.47 -4.46
CA ARG A 102 -25.83 1.25 -4.89
C ARG A 102 -26.24 -0.22 -4.72
N ILE A 103 -25.35 -1.16 -5.01
CA ILE A 103 -25.56 -2.60 -4.83
C ILE A 103 -25.78 -2.93 -3.35
N ASP A 104 -25.00 -2.35 -2.46
CA ASP A 104 -25.14 -2.56 -1.01
C ASP A 104 -26.48 -2.08 -0.43
N ASN A 105 -27.11 -1.10 -1.08
CA ASN A 105 -28.42 -0.59 -0.69
C ASN A 105 -29.59 -1.45 -1.22
N ILE A 106 -29.34 -2.50 -2.00
CA ILE A 106 -30.37 -3.43 -2.46
C ILE A 106 -30.86 -4.28 -1.27
N LYS A 107 -32.13 -4.12 -0.90
CA LYS A 107 -32.76 -4.83 0.23
C LYS A 107 -33.02 -6.32 -0.05
N GLU A 108 -33.26 -6.67 -1.31
CA GLU A 108 -33.56 -8.06 -1.69
C GLU A 108 -32.26 -8.86 -1.85
N THR A 109 -32.08 -9.87 -1.01
CA THR A 109 -30.83 -10.66 -0.93
C THR A 109 -30.45 -11.31 -2.26
N LYS A 110 -31.40 -11.94 -2.96
CA LYS A 110 -31.14 -12.60 -4.25
C LYS A 110 -30.73 -11.60 -5.34
N ALA A 111 -31.38 -10.45 -5.39
CA ALA A 111 -31.04 -9.39 -6.33
C ALA A 111 -29.66 -8.78 -6.03
N ARG A 112 -29.33 -8.60 -4.74
CA ARG A 112 -28.02 -8.12 -4.29
C ARG A 112 -26.89 -9.09 -4.65
N GLU A 113 -27.06 -10.39 -4.39
CA GLU A 113 -26.08 -11.43 -4.76
C GLU A 113 -25.83 -11.46 -6.28
N LYS A 114 -26.90 -11.38 -7.08
CA LYS A 114 -26.78 -11.32 -8.54
C LYS A 114 -26.03 -10.07 -9.00
N ALA A 115 -26.29 -8.91 -8.39
CA ALA A 115 -25.62 -7.67 -8.72
C ALA A 115 -24.13 -7.67 -8.29
N LEU A 116 -23.80 -8.28 -7.14
CA LEU A 116 -22.42 -8.47 -6.71
C LEU A 116 -21.65 -9.39 -7.67
N LYS A 117 -22.29 -10.46 -8.16
CA LYS A 117 -21.67 -11.36 -9.15
C LYS A 117 -21.34 -10.62 -10.45
N LEU A 118 -22.29 -9.84 -10.98
CA LEU A 118 -22.07 -9.03 -12.18
C LEU A 118 -20.99 -7.96 -11.98
N TYR A 119 -20.94 -7.36 -10.79
CA TYR A 119 -19.89 -6.40 -10.42
C TYR A 119 -18.51 -7.07 -10.42
N GLN A 120 -18.41 -8.30 -9.92
CA GLN A 120 -17.16 -9.06 -9.94
C GLN A 120 -16.73 -9.44 -11.36
N GLU A 121 -17.65 -9.89 -12.21
CA GLU A 121 -17.38 -10.17 -13.63
C GLU A 121 -16.89 -8.91 -14.37
N LEU A 122 -17.43 -7.72 -14.03
CA LEU A 122 -16.98 -6.44 -14.58
C LEU A 122 -15.54 -6.11 -14.16
N LEU A 123 -15.18 -6.33 -12.89
CA LEU A 123 -13.81 -6.14 -12.39
C LEU A 123 -12.83 -7.07 -13.09
N GLU A 124 -13.18 -8.35 -13.25
CA GLU A 124 -12.36 -9.34 -13.96
C GLU A 124 -12.12 -8.92 -15.41
N THR A 125 -13.18 -8.47 -16.10
CA THR A 125 -13.09 -7.97 -17.49
C THR A 125 -12.16 -6.76 -17.62
N LEU A 126 -12.18 -5.84 -16.64
CA LEU A 126 -11.30 -4.67 -16.61
C LEU A 126 -9.84 -5.05 -16.27
N SER A 127 -9.64 -6.12 -15.52
CA SER A 127 -8.33 -6.65 -15.18
C SER A 127 -7.67 -7.40 -16.35
N ASP A 128 -8.44 -8.14 -17.15
CA ASP A 128 -7.92 -8.91 -18.30
C ASP A 128 -7.41 -8.02 -19.44
N GLN A 129 -7.98 -6.82 -19.62
CA GLN A 129 -7.46 -5.84 -20.58
C GLN A 129 -6.05 -5.32 -20.23
N SER A 130 -5.52 -5.61 -19.04
CA SER A 130 -4.15 -5.24 -18.64
C SER A 130 -3.06 -6.23 -19.06
N SER A 131 -3.43 -7.45 -19.46
CA SER A 131 -2.47 -8.51 -19.85
C SER A 131 -2.12 -8.51 -21.35
N GLN A 132 -2.70 -7.59 -22.14
CA GLN A 132 -2.51 -7.49 -23.60
C GLN A 132 -1.88 -6.16 -24.07
N GLY A 133 -1.39 -5.31 -23.16
CA GLY A 133 -0.81 -3.99 -23.47
C GLY A 133 0.65 -3.84 -23.07
#